data_AF-A0A7V2TWP5-F1
#
_entry.id   AF-A0A7V2TWP5-F1
#
_cell.length_a   1.000
_cell.length_b   1.000
_cell.length_c   1.000
_cell.angle_alpha   90.00
_cell.angle_beta   90.00
_cell.angle_gamma   90.00
#
_symmetry.space_group_name_H-M   'P 1'
#
loop_
_entity.id
_entity.type
_entity.pdbx_description
1 polymer ?
#
loop_
_entity_poly.entity_id
_entity_poly.type
_entity_poly.pdbx_seq_one_letter_code
_entity_poly.pdbx_strand_id
1 'polypeptide(L)'
;YPTPQRPVGYRGDGNGHFPGAKLPDGFWEGTPVQIDMTYMDMHEGTERGQKSGKAWDFTDDTAHNVAWKTRLPAWANTQPLVVGDLVFTTAEPDRLVCLDARTGAIRWTVRVNPWEIAAGPGKAAESAQRLCDIAQDALISFGTNCGTMSRLVRSAELATLLDPYLAKGLPRIVAALEAADPATDWKTPAQQHADGLKRYQTMLTEREDAGTLDARKGLDHDMPREMGNLRSAIQRRIATLCPIPGASKERPGPMLESPWLPIMQGMPACWQRWMIFLV
;
A
#
# COMPACT_ATOMS: atom_id res chain seq x y z
N TYR A 1 -13.79 -4.94 29.25
CA TYR A 1 -13.00 -3.70 29.27
C TYR A 1 -11.58 -3.97 29.74
N PRO A 2 -10.56 -3.27 29.21
CA PRO A 2 -9.18 -3.37 29.66
C PRO A 2 -9.05 -3.02 31.14
N THR A 3 -8.31 -3.83 31.89
CA THR A 3 -8.04 -3.59 33.31
C THR A 3 -6.62 -4.00 33.66
N PRO A 4 -6.08 -3.61 34.83
CA PRO A 4 -4.82 -4.16 35.32
C PRO A 4 -4.81 -5.70 35.37
N GLN A 5 -5.98 -6.33 35.56
CA GLN A 5 -6.16 -7.79 35.60
C GLN A 5 -6.40 -8.41 34.22
N ARG A 6 -6.70 -7.61 33.19
CA ARG A 6 -6.93 -8.04 31.80
C ARG A 6 -6.18 -7.08 30.88
N PRO A 7 -4.85 -7.25 30.77
CA PRO A 7 -4.01 -6.50 29.84
C PRO A 7 -4.58 -6.49 28.44
N VAL A 8 -4.20 -5.49 27.66
CA VAL A 8 -4.30 -5.64 26.21
C VAL A 8 -2.97 -5.26 25.58
N GLY A 9 -2.38 -6.24 24.89
CA GLY A 9 -1.20 -6.13 24.05
C GLY A 9 -1.62 -6.09 22.59
N TYR A 10 -1.20 -5.07 21.84
CA TYR A 10 -1.79 -4.81 20.51
C TYR A 10 -0.87 -5.04 19.31
N ARG A 11 0.42 -5.31 19.51
CA ARG A 11 1.40 -5.56 18.43
C ARG A 11 2.53 -6.49 18.83
N GLY A 12 3.04 -7.25 17.86
CA GLY A 12 4.25 -8.06 17.98
C GLY A 12 5.56 -7.26 18.10
N ASP A 13 5.51 -5.93 18.09
CA ASP A 13 6.66 -5.04 18.34
C ASP A 13 6.77 -4.59 19.82
N GLY A 14 5.82 -4.98 20.67
CA GLY A 14 5.85 -4.72 22.12
C GLY A 14 5.37 -3.33 22.56
N ASN A 15 4.93 -2.45 21.65
CA ASN A 15 4.74 -1.02 21.94
C ASN A 15 3.31 -0.60 22.38
N GLY A 16 2.43 -1.54 22.74
CA GLY A 16 1.08 -1.21 23.19
C GLY A 16 0.69 -2.03 24.42
N HIS A 17 0.96 -1.54 25.62
CA HIS A 17 0.51 -2.16 26.86
C HIS A 17 -0.21 -1.16 27.76
N PHE A 18 -1.17 -1.65 28.55
CA PHE A 18 -1.76 -0.85 29.64
C PHE A 18 -0.77 -0.73 30.81
N PRO A 19 -0.70 0.43 31.49
CA PRO A 19 0.05 0.55 32.73
C PRO A 19 -0.45 -0.45 33.78
N GLY A 20 0.45 -1.28 34.34
CA GLY A 20 0.12 -2.30 35.36
C GLY A 20 -0.29 -3.67 34.82
N ALA A 21 -0.33 -3.86 33.51
CA ALA A 21 -0.53 -5.17 32.90
C ALA A 21 0.67 -6.11 33.13
N LYS A 22 0.42 -7.37 33.50
CA LYS A 22 1.41 -8.44 33.35
C LYS A 22 1.33 -8.96 31.92
N LEU A 23 2.34 -8.70 31.11
CA LEU A 23 2.40 -9.18 29.73
C LEU A 23 2.57 -10.71 29.71
N PRO A 24 1.93 -11.43 28.78
CA PRO A 24 2.29 -12.82 28.50
C PRO A 24 3.77 -12.90 28.10
N ASP A 25 4.42 -14.00 28.44
CA ASP A 25 5.83 -14.30 28.15
C ASP A 25 6.12 -14.53 26.65
N GLY A 26 5.06 -14.63 25.85
CA GLY A 26 5.08 -14.59 24.40
C GLY A 26 3.72 -14.98 23.85
N PHE A 27 3.51 -14.72 22.57
CA PHE A 27 2.35 -15.21 21.83
C PHE A 27 2.80 -15.63 20.44
N TRP A 28 2.22 -16.71 19.94
CA TRP A 28 2.48 -17.22 18.60
C TRP A 28 1.32 -18.10 18.16
N GLU A 29 1.22 -18.31 16.86
CA GLU A 29 0.38 -19.35 16.28
C GLU A 29 1.30 -20.34 15.58
N GLY A 30 1.12 -21.60 15.92
CA GLY A 30 1.83 -22.72 15.35
C GLY A 30 2.89 -23.34 16.25
N THR A 31 3.14 -24.63 16.05
CA THR A 31 4.24 -25.33 16.73
C THR A 31 5.58 -24.98 16.07
N PRO A 32 6.54 -24.35 16.78
CA PRO A 32 7.83 -23.99 16.21
C PRO A 32 8.69 -25.23 15.96
N VAL A 33 9.21 -25.35 14.75
CA VAL A 33 10.13 -26.41 14.34
C VAL A 33 11.35 -25.82 13.63
N GLN A 34 12.48 -26.52 13.71
CA GLN A 34 13.63 -26.20 12.85
C GLN A 34 13.51 -26.96 11.54
N ILE A 35 13.44 -26.24 10.43
CA ILE A 35 13.48 -26.80 9.09
C ILE A 35 14.81 -26.50 8.41
N ASP A 36 15.21 -27.39 7.50
CA ASP A 36 16.24 -27.07 6.52
C ASP A 36 15.61 -26.16 5.46
N MET A 37 16.02 -24.90 5.45
CA MET A 37 15.57 -23.91 4.48
C MET A 37 16.72 -23.58 3.54
N THR A 38 16.38 -23.54 2.25
CA THR A 38 17.30 -23.04 1.22
C THR A 38 16.78 -21.70 0.73
N TYR A 39 17.62 -20.67 0.79
CA TYR A 39 17.26 -19.31 0.42
C TYR A 39 18.30 -18.70 -0.52
N MET A 40 17.85 -17.72 -1.30
CA MET A 40 18.71 -16.94 -2.18
C MET A 40 19.54 -15.96 -1.36
N ASP A 41 20.86 -16.00 -1.52
CA ASP A 41 21.77 -15.04 -0.90
C ASP A 41 21.80 -13.76 -1.73
N MET A 42 21.11 -12.74 -1.24
CA MET A 42 21.01 -11.42 -1.87
C MET A 42 21.86 -10.41 -1.09
N HIS A 43 22.71 -9.65 -1.77
CA HIS A 43 23.43 -8.51 -1.18
C HIS A 43 23.29 -7.29 -2.09
N GLU A 44 22.69 -6.21 -1.58
CA GLU A 44 22.50 -4.96 -2.34
C GLU A 44 21.87 -5.20 -3.73
N GLY A 45 20.87 -6.07 -3.81
CA GLY A 45 20.19 -6.42 -5.06
C GLY A 45 20.98 -7.33 -6.01
N THR A 46 22.19 -7.78 -5.63
CA THR A 46 22.97 -8.76 -6.40
C THR A 46 22.82 -10.17 -5.82
N GLU A 47 22.55 -11.13 -6.70
CA GLU A 47 22.52 -12.55 -6.37
C GLU A 47 23.96 -13.07 -6.18
N ARG A 48 24.26 -13.61 -5.00
CA ARG A 48 25.56 -14.20 -4.67
C ARG A 48 25.56 -15.73 -4.71
N GLY A 49 24.39 -16.34 -4.88
CA GLY A 49 24.19 -17.78 -4.95
C GLY A 49 23.13 -18.27 -3.97
N GLN A 50 23.12 -19.57 -3.72
CA GLN A 50 22.12 -20.23 -2.88
C GLN A 50 22.76 -20.69 -1.57
N LYS A 51 22.12 -20.39 -0.43
CA LYS A 51 22.56 -20.83 0.89
C LYS A 51 21.52 -21.76 1.51
N SER A 52 22.00 -22.76 2.25
CA SER A 52 21.16 -23.63 3.08
C SER A 52 21.52 -23.44 4.55
N GLY A 53 20.51 -23.55 5.41
CA GLY A 53 20.68 -23.47 6.86
C GLY A 53 19.42 -23.88 7.60
N LYS A 54 19.52 -23.93 8.93
CA LYS A 54 18.37 -24.13 9.79
C LYS A 54 17.61 -22.81 9.94
N ALA A 55 16.31 -22.85 9.71
CA ALA A 55 15.39 -21.75 9.99
C ALA A 55 14.26 -22.25 10.89
N TRP A 56 13.70 -21.35 11.70
CA TRP A 56 12.48 -21.64 12.44
C TRP A 56 11.27 -21.46 11.52
N ASP A 57 10.35 -22.42 11.56
CA ASP A 57 9.06 -22.37 10.88
C ASP A 57 7.96 -22.91 11.82
N PHE A 58 6.70 -22.77 11.42
CA PHE A 58 5.53 -23.19 12.19
C PHE A 58 4.72 -24.24 11.42
N THR A 59 4.42 -25.39 12.04
CA THR A 59 3.79 -26.53 11.33
C THR A 59 2.27 -26.54 11.35
N ASP A 60 1.66 -25.69 12.17
CA ASP A 60 0.21 -25.64 12.38
C ASP A 60 -0.20 -24.22 12.79
N ASP A 61 -1.46 -24.05 13.20
CA ASP A 61 -2.05 -22.79 13.64
C ASP A 61 -2.43 -22.79 15.13
N THR A 62 -1.83 -23.68 15.92
CA THR A 62 -2.13 -23.80 17.36
C THR A 62 -1.76 -22.51 18.09
N ALA A 63 -2.75 -21.86 18.67
CA ALA A 63 -2.59 -20.61 19.39
C ALA A 63 -1.94 -20.79 20.77
N HIS A 64 -0.89 -20.01 21.04
CA HIS A 64 -0.34 -19.79 22.37
C HIS A 64 -0.58 -18.34 22.80
N ASN A 65 -1.32 -18.13 23.90
CA ASN A 65 -1.71 -16.81 24.41
C ASN A 65 -2.45 -15.90 23.40
N VAL A 66 -3.14 -16.48 22.42
CA VAL A 66 -4.00 -15.75 21.46
C VAL A 66 -5.47 -15.98 21.84
N ALA A 67 -6.19 -14.90 22.13
CA ALA A 67 -7.61 -14.89 22.48
C ALA A 67 -8.49 -15.07 21.25
N TRP A 68 -8.18 -14.31 20.19
CA TRP A 68 -8.85 -14.38 18.90
C TRP A 68 -7.98 -13.73 17.84
N LYS A 69 -8.25 -14.11 16.58
CA LYS A 69 -7.62 -13.55 15.40
C LYS A 69 -8.66 -13.30 14.32
N THR A 70 -8.65 -12.10 13.75
CA THR A 70 -9.62 -11.67 12.73
C THR A 70 -8.91 -11.19 11.49
N ARG A 71 -9.33 -11.72 10.33
CA ARG A 71 -8.90 -11.22 9.03
C ARG A 71 -9.55 -9.88 8.76
N LEU A 72 -8.74 -8.85 8.56
CA LEU A 72 -9.23 -7.52 8.21
C LEU A 72 -9.44 -7.39 6.69
N PRO A 73 -10.31 -6.46 6.24
CA PRO A 73 -10.60 -6.26 4.82
C PRO A 73 -9.38 -5.78 4.01
N ALA A 74 -8.39 -5.16 4.66
CA ALA A 74 -7.15 -4.71 4.06
C ALA A 74 -6.02 -4.69 5.10
N TRP A 75 -4.88 -4.08 4.76
CA TRP A 75 -3.78 -3.88 5.71
C TRP A 75 -4.18 -2.94 6.84
N ALA A 76 -3.71 -3.20 8.05
CA ALA A 76 -4.01 -2.38 9.21
C ALA A 76 -2.73 -2.00 9.95
N ASN A 77 -2.38 -0.72 9.86
CA ASN A 77 -1.15 -0.18 10.43
C ASN A 77 -1.40 0.79 11.59
N THR A 78 -2.63 0.88 12.09
CA THR A 78 -2.95 1.69 13.27
C THR A 78 -2.84 0.88 14.56
N GLN A 79 -2.55 1.58 15.65
CA GLN A 79 -2.74 1.00 16.98
C GLN A 79 -4.24 0.95 17.22
N PRO A 80 -4.83 -0.24 17.42
CA PRO A 80 -6.25 -0.35 17.68
C PRO A 80 -6.63 0.31 19.02
N LEU A 81 -7.77 0.99 19.02
CA LEU A 81 -8.34 1.65 20.20
C LEU A 81 -9.45 0.78 20.79
N VAL A 82 -9.39 0.49 22.09
CA VAL A 82 -10.47 -0.23 22.79
C VAL A 82 -11.30 0.73 23.62
N VAL A 83 -12.62 0.69 23.40
CA VAL A 83 -13.60 1.49 24.14
C VAL A 83 -14.73 0.55 24.58
N GLY A 84 -14.82 0.30 25.89
CA GLY A 84 -15.79 -0.65 26.43
C GLY A 84 -15.54 -2.08 25.95
N ASP A 85 -16.50 -2.61 25.17
CA ASP A 85 -16.47 -3.95 24.57
C ASP A 85 -16.20 -3.90 23.05
N LEU A 86 -15.76 -2.75 22.53
CA LEU A 86 -15.46 -2.55 21.12
C LEU A 86 -13.96 -2.29 20.91
N VAL A 87 -13.47 -2.76 19.77
CA VAL A 87 -12.12 -2.46 19.27
C VAL A 87 -12.25 -1.74 17.94
N PHE A 88 -11.55 -0.62 17.80
CA PHE A 88 -11.51 0.18 16.59
C PHE A 88 -10.12 0.12 15.99
N THR A 89 -10.01 -0.14 14.69
CA THR A 89 -8.75 -0.09 13.95
C THR A 89 -9.02 0.38 12.53
N THR A 90 -7.99 0.83 11.83
CA THR A 90 -8.10 1.18 10.42
C THR A 90 -7.72 0.00 9.54
N ALA A 91 -8.30 -0.03 8.35
CA ALA A 91 -7.85 -0.85 7.24
C ALA A 91 -7.61 0.07 6.04
N GLU A 92 -6.41 0.00 5.47
CA GLU A 92 -5.99 0.84 4.35
C GLU A 92 -6.90 0.65 3.12
N PRO A 93 -7.06 1.69 2.28
CA PRO A 93 -6.50 3.03 2.43
C PRO A 93 -7.28 3.95 3.38
N ASP A 94 -8.55 3.65 3.65
CA ASP A 94 -9.47 4.65 4.21
C ASP A 94 -10.66 4.05 4.99
N ARG A 95 -10.52 2.85 5.54
CA ARG A 95 -11.61 2.16 6.25
C ARG A 95 -11.40 2.18 7.75
N LEU A 96 -12.47 2.47 8.49
CA LEU A 96 -12.55 2.23 9.94
C LEU A 96 -13.31 0.92 10.18
N VAL A 97 -12.74 0.06 11.00
CA VAL A 97 -13.27 -1.25 11.36
C VAL A 97 -13.58 -1.25 12.85
N CYS A 98 -14.79 -1.70 13.19
CA CYS A 98 -15.20 -1.94 14.57
C CYS A 98 -15.38 -3.44 14.79
N LEU A 99 -14.73 -3.96 15.82
CA LEU A 99 -14.75 -5.36 16.20
C LEU A 99 -15.31 -5.51 17.62
N ASP A 100 -15.90 -6.65 17.88
CA ASP A 100 -16.20 -7.10 19.23
C ASP A 100 -14.92 -7.45 19.97
N ALA A 101 -14.68 -6.87 21.15
CA ALA A 101 -13.44 -7.09 21.89
C ALA A 101 -13.32 -8.50 22.48
N ARG A 102 -14.43 -9.23 22.64
CA ARG A 102 -14.42 -10.58 23.21
C ARG A 102 -14.22 -11.65 22.15
N THR A 103 -14.80 -11.46 20.96
CA THR A 103 -14.80 -12.48 19.92
C THR A 103 -13.93 -12.13 18.72
N GLY A 104 -13.54 -10.87 18.57
CA GLY A 104 -12.89 -10.36 17.37
C GLY A 104 -13.84 -10.22 16.18
N ALA A 105 -15.14 -10.48 16.33
CA ALA A 105 -16.07 -10.43 15.21
C ALA A 105 -16.22 -8.98 14.69
N ILE A 106 -16.08 -8.78 13.37
CA ILE A 106 -16.33 -7.48 12.74
C ILE A 106 -17.81 -7.15 12.92
N ARG A 107 -18.10 -6.08 13.65
CA ARG A 107 -19.46 -5.57 13.87
C ARG A 107 -19.90 -4.72 12.69
N TRP A 108 -19.01 -3.84 12.23
CA TRP A 108 -19.22 -3.02 11.06
C TRP A 108 -17.91 -2.51 10.50
N THR A 109 -17.96 -2.05 9.25
CA THR A 109 -16.89 -1.27 8.65
C THR A 109 -17.49 -0.05 7.97
N VAL A 110 -16.81 1.09 8.07
CA VAL A 110 -17.21 2.31 7.37
C VAL A 110 -16.02 2.84 6.59
N ARG A 111 -16.29 3.34 5.38
CA ARG A 111 -15.31 4.07 4.59
C ARG A 111 -15.26 5.52 5.10
N VAL A 112 -14.07 6.02 5.37
CA VAL A 112 -13.82 7.36 5.86
C VAL A 112 -13.22 8.15 4.70
N ASN A 113 -13.98 9.06 4.11
CA ASN A 113 -13.51 9.86 3.01
C ASN A 113 -12.58 10.99 3.52
N PRO A 114 -11.25 10.94 3.31
CA PRO A 114 -10.32 11.98 3.76
C PRO A 114 -10.67 13.37 3.20
N TRP A 115 -11.28 13.45 2.01
CA TRP A 115 -11.65 14.72 1.41
C TRP A 115 -12.83 15.39 2.12
N GLU A 116 -13.71 14.62 2.74
CA GLU A 116 -14.80 15.17 3.56
C GLU A 116 -14.27 15.84 4.83
N ILE A 117 -13.21 15.28 5.41
CA ILE A 117 -12.53 15.85 6.58
C ILE A 117 -11.82 17.16 6.19
N ALA A 118 -11.16 17.17 5.03
CA ALA A 118 -10.36 18.31 4.59
C ALA A 118 -11.19 19.48 4.03
N ALA A 119 -12.25 19.19 3.27
CA ALA A 119 -13.01 20.19 2.51
C ALA A 119 -14.52 20.20 2.80
N GLY A 120 -14.98 19.37 3.74
CA GLY A 120 -16.40 19.21 4.08
C GLY A 120 -17.11 18.14 3.22
N PRO A 121 -18.24 17.61 3.70
CA PRO A 121 -19.00 16.59 2.98
C PRO A 121 -19.64 17.13 1.71
N GLY A 122 -19.80 16.27 0.70
CA GLY A 122 -20.57 16.56 -0.51
C GLY A 122 -19.91 16.07 -1.80
N LYS A 123 -20.55 16.39 -2.92
CA LYS A 123 -20.18 15.89 -4.26
C LYS A 123 -18.72 16.12 -4.63
N ALA A 124 -18.11 17.22 -4.20
CA ALA A 124 -16.71 17.51 -4.48
C ALA A 124 -15.77 16.49 -3.82
N ALA A 125 -16.02 16.15 -2.55
CA ALA A 125 -15.26 15.13 -1.81
C ALA A 125 -15.50 13.72 -2.35
N GLU A 126 -16.73 13.41 -2.78
CA GLU A 126 -17.06 12.14 -3.44
C GLU A 126 -16.32 11.98 -4.78
N SER A 127 -16.33 13.02 -5.62
CA SER A 127 -15.59 13.03 -6.89
C SER A 127 -14.08 12.95 -6.66
N ALA A 128 -13.55 13.71 -5.69
CA ALA A 128 -12.13 13.65 -5.33
C ALA A 128 -11.72 12.25 -4.88
N GLN A 129 -12.53 11.59 -4.05
CA GLN A 129 -12.26 10.23 -3.60
C GLN A 129 -12.25 9.26 -4.79
N ARG A 130 -13.26 9.34 -5.67
CA ARG A 130 -13.36 8.45 -6.81
C ARG A 130 -12.18 8.60 -7.78
N LEU A 131 -11.73 9.83 -8.00
CA LEU A 131 -10.54 10.12 -8.80
C LEU A 131 -9.27 9.56 -8.15
N CYS A 132 -9.15 9.65 -6.82
CA CYS A 132 -8.04 9.08 -6.06
C CYS A 132 -8.01 7.55 -6.19
N ASP A 133 -9.16 6.89 -6.00
CA ASP A 133 -9.29 5.43 -6.10
C ASP A 133 -8.84 4.92 -7.48
N ILE A 134 -9.32 5.57 -8.55
CA ILE A 134 -8.91 5.22 -9.93
C ILE A 134 -7.40 5.36 -10.12
N ALA A 135 -6.80 6.42 -9.57
CA ALA A 135 -5.37 6.66 -9.71
C ALA A 135 -4.50 5.70 -8.90
N GLN A 136 -4.97 5.23 -7.73
CA GLN A 136 -4.24 4.27 -6.89
C GLN A 136 -4.33 2.85 -7.46
N ASP A 137 -5.51 2.42 -7.91
CA ASP A 137 -5.74 1.03 -8.30
C ASP A 137 -5.31 0.73 -9.74
N ALA A 138 -5.33 1.74 -10.62
CA ALA A 138 -5.27 1.48 -12.05
C ALA A 138 -4.07 2.08 -12.78
N LEU A 139 -3.39 3.09 -12.23
CA LEU A 139 -2.21 3.67 -12.88
C LEU A 139 -0.95 2.88 -12.54
N ILE A 140 -0.20 2.49 -13.57
CA ILE A 140 1.13 1.89 -13.38
C ILE A 140 2.02 2.90 -12.64
N SER A 141 2.60 2.46 -11.53
CA SER A 141 3.61 3.21 -10.79
C SER A 141 4.99 2.64 -11.05
N PHE A 142 5.90 3.48 -11.54
CA PHE A 142 7.32 3.18 -11.67
C PHE A 142 8.03 3.88 -10.51
N GLY A 143 8.27 3.15 -9.42
CA GLY A 143 9.06 3.61 -8.27
C GLY A 143 8.27 4.19 -7.09
N THR A 144 8.03 3.35 -6.07
CA THR A 144 8.03 3.63 -4.60
C THR A 144 8.00 2.30 -3.81
N ASN A 145 8.74 1.26 -4.27
CA ASN A 145 8.93 0.06 -3.46
C ASN A 145 10.40 -0.02 -3.06
N CYS A 146 10.62 0.16 -1.75
CA CYS A 146 11.81 -0.17 -0.97
C CYS A 146 13.04 -0.64 -1.77
N GLY A 147 14.13 0.13 -1.66
CA GLY A 147 15.43 -0.09 -2.33
C GLY A 147 16.16 -1.40 -2.03
N THR A 148 15.47 -2.40 -1.47
CA THR A 148 15.96 -3.75 -1.24
C THR A 148 15.27 -4.82 -2.11
N MET A 149 14.20 -4.49 -2.85
CA MET A 149 13.39 -5.48 -3.62
C MET A 149 13.05 -5.07 -5.06
N SER A 150 13.48 -3.90 -5.52
CA SER A 150 13.26 -3.46 -6.90
C SER A 150 14.33 -4.03 -7.83
N ARG A 151 13.97 -4.97 -8.72
CA ARG A 151 14.83 -5.35 -9.85
C ARG A 151 14.46 -4.54 -11.09
N LEU A 152 15.44 -4.32 -11.96
CA LEU A 152 15.19 -3.78 -13.29
C LEU A 152 14.31 -4.77 -14.08
N VAL A 153 13.15 -4.28 -14.56
CA VAL A 153 12.29 -5.01 -15.50
C VAL A 153 12.88 -4.87 -16.90
N ARG A 154 13.08 -5.98 -17.61
CA ARG A 154 13.64 -5.99 -18.97
C ARG A 154 12.63 -5.49 -19.99
N SER A 155 13.07 -4.99 -21.15
CA SER A 155 12.17 -4.42 -22.17
C SER A 155 11.10 -5.40 -22.64
N ALA A 156 11.51 -6.63 -22.95
CA ALA A 156 10.59 -7.68 -23.38
C ALA A 156 9.55 -8.03 -22.29
N GLU A 157 9.95 -8.05 -21.02
CA GLU A 157 9.04 -8.28 -19.90
C GLU A 157 8.07 -7.12 -19.73
N LEU A 158 8.56 -5.88 -19.79
CA LEU A 158 7.75 -4.68 -19.73
C LEU A 158 6.69 -4.66 -20.84
N ALA A 159 7.04 -5.08 -22.05
CA ALA A 159 6.12 -5.17 -23.19
C ALA A 159 4.86 -6.00 -22.86
N THR A 160 5.07 -7.16 -22.22
CA THR A 160 3.96 -8.08 -21.86
C THR A 160 2.96 -7.46 -20.88
N LEU A 161 3.39 -6.50 -20.07
CA LEU A 161 2.54 -5.74 -19.16
C LEU A 161 1.94 -4.50 -19.83
N LEU A 162 2.73 -3.83 -20.66
CA LEU A 162 2.38 -2.54 -21.23
C LEU A 162 1.34 -2.66 -22.36
N ASP A 163 1.45 -3.65 -23.22
CA ASP A 163 0.53 -3.86 -24.35
C ASP A 163 -0.94 -3.99 -23.89
N PRO A 164 -1.31 -4.90 -22.97
CA PRO A 164 -2.69 -4.99 -22.49
C PRO A 164 -3.13 -3.74 -21.71
N TYR A 165 -2.21 -3.08 -21.01
CA TYR A 165 -2.50 -1.83 -20.33
C TYR A 165 -2.88 -0.73 -21.33
N LEU A 166 -2.06 -0.48 -22.35
CA LEU A 166 -2.34 0.55 -23.35
C LEU A 166 -3.59 0.22 -24.18
N ALA A 167 -3.77 -1.05 -24.56
CA ALA A 167 -4.89 -1.46 -25.42
C ALA A 167 -6.25 -1.48 -24.70
N LYS A 168 -6.27 -1.82 -23.40
CA LYS A 168 -7.52 -2.05 -22.66
C LYS A 168 -7.58 -1.36 -21.30
N GLY A 169 -6.47 -1.36 -20.55
CA GLY A 169 -6.38 -0.76 -19.23
C GLY A 169 -6.62 0.75 -19.26
N LEU A 170 -5.79 1.49 -19.98
CA LEU A 170 -5.83 2.95 -20.07
C LEU A 170 -7.17 3.47 -20.63
N PRO A 171 -7.75 2.91 -21.71
CA PRO A 171 -9.10 3.31 -22.15
C PRO A 171 -10.18 3.12 -21.06
N ARG A 172 -10.12 2.03 -20.29
CA ARG A 172 -11.06 1.80 -19.17
C ARG A 172 -10.86 2.82 -18.05
N ILE A 173 -9.62 3.18 -17.76
CA ILE A 173 -9.26 4.21 -16.78
C ILE A 173 -9.84 5.56 -17.22
N VAL A 174 -9.62 5.96 -18.46
CA VAL A 174 -10.15 7.22 -19.01
C VAL A 174 -11.67 7.24 -18.93
N ALA A 175 -12.36 6.16 -19.32
CA ALA A 175 -13.81 6.06 -19.20
C ALA A 175 -14.30 6.18 -17.74
N ALA A 176 -13.58 5.59 -16.78
CA ALA A 176 -13.88 5.72 -15.36
C ALA A 176 -13.67 7.15 -14.84
N LEU A 177 -12.62 7.84 -15.30
CA LEU A 177 -12.35 9.24 -14.97
C LEU A 177 -13.42 10.17 -15.55
N GLU A 178 -13.81 9.98 -16.82
CA GLU A 178 -14.89 10.75 -17.46
C GLU A 178 -16.24 10.52 -16.77
N ALA A 179 -16.52 9.30 -16.31
CA ALA A 179 -17.72 9.01 -15.53
C ALA A 179 -17.70 9.65 -14.12
N ALA A 180 -16.51 9.79 -13.52
CA ALA A 180 -16.33 10.41 -12.20
C ALA A 180 -16.36 11.95 -12.25
N ASP A 181 -15.87 12.52 -13.35
CA ASP A 181 -15.76 13.96 -13.57
C ASP A 181 -15.76 14.30 -15.07
N PRO A 182 -16.95 14.42 -15.69
CA PRO A 182 -17.08 14.62 -17.14
C PRO A 182 -16.67 16.03 -17.61
N ALA A 183 -16.47 16.98 -16.69
CA ALA A 183 -16.08 18.34 -17.01
C ALA A 183 -14.58 18.50 -17.29
N THR A 184 -13.77 17.47 -17.00
CA THR A 184 -12.32 17.50 -17.15
C THR A 184 -11.89 16.72 -18.39
N ASP A 185 -10.94 17.27 -19.14
CA ASP A 185 -10.29 16.53 -20.24
C ASP A 185 -9.28 15.52 -19.69
N TRP A 186 -9.68 14.24 -19.70
CA TRP A 186 -8.84 13.12 -19.32
C TRP A 186 -8.10 12.48 -20.49
N LYS A 187 -8.52 12.74 -21.73
CA LYS A 187 -7.97 12.10 -22.93
C LYS A 187 -6.59 12.63 -23.25
N THR A 188 -6.41 13.96 -23.21
CA THR A 188 -5.11 14.59 -23.47
C THR A 188 -4.01 14.10 -22.53
N PRO A 189 -4.16 14.17 -21.18
CA PRO A 189 -3.14 13.68 -20.28
C PRO A 189 -2.96 12.15 -20.32
N ALA A 190 -4.01 11.38 -20.66
CA ALA A 190 -3.89 9.94 -20.88
C ALA A 190 -3.08 9.60 -22.13
N GLN A 191 -3.28 10.33 -23.23
CA GLN A 191 -2.48 10.16 -24.46
C GLN A 191 -1.01 10.46 -24.19
N GLN A 192 -0.71 11.57 -23.50
CA GLN A 192 0.67 11.91 -23.11
C GLN A 192 1.29 10.83 -22.22
N HIS A 193 0.52 10.27 -21.28
CA HIS A 193 0.96 9.16 -20.45
C HIS A 193 1.28 7.91 -21.28
N ALA A 194 0.42 7.54 -22.23
CA ALA A 194 0.65 6.43 -23.15
C ALA A 194 1.93 6.62 -23.97
N ASP A 195 2.14 7.83 -24.50
CA ASP A 195 3.32 8.17 -25.29
C ASP A 195 4.60 8.14 -24.45
N GLY A 196 4.54 8.62 -23.20
CA GLY A 196 5.62 8.51 -22.23
C GLY A 196 6.00 7.05 -21.93
N LEU A 197 5.02 6.16 -21.74
CA LEU A 197 5.27 4.74 -21.50
C LEU A 197 5.92 4.04 -22.70
N LYS A 198 5.43 4.32 -23.91
CA LYS A 198 6.04 3.79 -25.14
C LYS A 198 7.47 4.28 -25.31
N ARG A 199 7.71 5.58 -25.07
CA ARG A 199 9.05 6.17 -25.12
C ARG A 199 9.99 5.52 -24.10
N TYR A 200 9.50 5.25 -22.91
CA TYR A 200 10.27 4.56 -21.88
C TYR A 200 10.65 3.13 -22.31
N GLN A 201 9.71 2.38 -22.89
CA GLN A 201 10.00 1.05 -23.44
C GLN A 201 11.03 1.10 -24.57
N THR A 202 10.91 2.05 -25.51
CA THR A 202 11.91 2.23 -26.58
C THR A 202 13.29 2.54 -26.02
N MET A 203 13.39 3.48 -25.08
CA MET A 203 14.65 3.82 -24.41
C MET A 203 15.25 2.60 -23.70
N LEU A 204 14.42 1.77 -23.07
CA LEU A 204 14.86 0.54 -22.42
C LEU A 204 15.46 -0.42 -23.43
N THR A 205 14.78 -0.68 -24.55
CA THR A 205 15.30 -1.52 -25.65
C THR A 205 16.63 -1.00 -26.19
N GLU A 206 16.74 0.29 -26.48
CA GLU A 206 17.97 0.90 -27.00
C GLU A 206 19.15 0.72 -26.04
N ARG A 207 18.93 0.87 -24.73
CA ARG A 207 19.97 0.66 -23.71
C ARG A 207 20.31 -0.82 -23.50
N GLU A 208 19.33 -1.72 -23.64
CA GLU A 208 19.56 -3.17 -23.65
C GLU A 208 20.47 -3.57 -24.81
N ASP A 209 20.13 -3.14 -26.02
CA ASP A 209 20.86 -3.47 -27.25
C ASP A 209 22.27 -2.87 -27.25
N ALA A 210 22.44 -1.66 -26.69
CA ALA A 210 23.73 -1.01 -26.53
C ALA A 210 24.57 -1.57 -25.37
N GLY A 211 24.01 -2.44 -24.51
CA GLY A 211 24.70 -2.94 -23.31
C GLY A 211 25.00 -1.86 -22.26
N THR A 212 24.27 -0.75 -22.27
CA THR A 212 24.52 0.43 -21.41
C THR A 212 23.61 0.50 -20.18
N LEU A 213 22.76 -0.49 -19.95
CA LEU A 213 21.94 -0.56 -18.74
C LEU A 213 22.78 -0.84 -17.50
N ASP A 214 22.76 0.09 -16.56
CA ASP A 214 23.35 -0.08 -15.24
C ASP A 214 22.38 -0.84 -14.32
N ALA A 215 22.70 -2.11 -14.03
CA ALA A 215 21.91 -2.95 -13.14
C ALA A 215 21.88 -2.45 -11.67
N ARG A 216 22.78 -1.54 -11.27
CA ARG A 216 22.88 -1.01 -9.90
C ARG A 216 22.22 0.37 -9.73
N LYS A 217 22.17 1.18 -10.79
CA LYS A 217 21.59 2.53 -10.75
C LYS A 217 20.13 2.60 -11.22
N GLY A 218 19.61 1.55 -11.84
CA GLY A 218 18.26 1.56 -12.39
C GLY A 218 18.06 2.63 -13.47
N LEU A 219 16.82 3.03 -13.69
CA LEU A 219 16.42 4.04 -14.70
C LEU A 219 15.84 5.32 -14.10
N ASP A 220 15.90 5.47 -12.78
CA ASP A 220 15.12 6.44 -12.02
C ASP A 220 15.37 7.90 -12.43
N HIS A 221 16.55 8.21 -13.00
CA HIS A 221 16.93 9.57 -13.40
C HIS A 221 16.59 9.95 -14.85
N ASP A 222 16.28 8.97 -15.72
CA ASP A 222 16.08 9.20 -17.16
C ASP A 222 14.63 8.94 -17.62
N MET A 223 13.70 8.70 -16.68
CA MET A 223 12.31 8.41 -17.03
C MET A 223 11.62 9.59 -17.74
N PRO A 224 10.93 9.36 -18.87
CA PRO A 224 10.08 10.37 -19.51
C PRO A 224 9.07 10.96 -18.52
N ARG A 225 9.11 12.29 -18.34
CA ARG A 225 8.20 13.00 -17.42
C ARG A 225 6.73 12.79 -17.79
N GLU A 226 6.46 12.56 -19.07
CA GLU A 226 5.14 12.35 -19.65
C GLU A 226 4.43 11.13 -19.04
N MET A 227 5.18 10.13 -18.55
CA MET A 227 4.63 8.99 -17.81
C MET A 227 3.86 9.44 -16.55
N GLY A 228 4.16 10.61 -15.99
CA GLY A 228 3.47 11.16 -14.83
C GLY A 228 2.27 12.04 -15.16
N ASN A 229 1.96 12.30 -16.44
CA ASN A 229 1.03 13.37 -16.81
C ASN A 229 -0.43 13.09 -16.40
N LEU A 230 -0.93 11.86 -16.60
CA LEU A 230 -2.28 11.49 -16.18
C LEU A 230 -2.43 11.54 -14.66
N ARG A 231 -1.46 10.97 -13.92
CA ARG A 231 -1.39 11.05 -12.45
C ARG A 231 -1.42 12.50 -11.97
N SER A 232 -0.62 13.36 -12.60
CA SER A 232 -0.53 14.78 -12.25
C SER A 232 -1.81 15.56 -12.58
N ALA A 233 -2.49 15.22 -13.68
CA ALA A 233 -3.77 15.82 -14.04
C ALA A 233 -4.86 15.47 -13.01
N ILE A 234 -4.92 14.21 -12.59
CA ILE A 234 -5.83 13.75 -11.54
C ILE A 234 -5.56 14.49 -10.23
N GLN A 235 -4.28 14.59 -9.82
CA GLN A 235 -3.89 15.38 -8.64
C GLN A 235 -4.36 16.83 -8.74
N ARG A 236 -4.05 17.53 -9.83
CA ARG A 236 -4.48 18.94 -9.96
C ARG A 236 -6.00 19.08 -9.87
N ARG A 237 -6.75 18.13 -10.41
CA ARG A 237 -8.21 18.15 -10.34
C ARG A 237 -8.72 17.92 -8.92
N ILE A 238 -8.19 16.93 -8.19
CA ILE A 238 -8.51 16.69 -6.78
C ILE A 238 -8.24 17.96 -5.95
N ALA A 239 -7.10 18.63 -6.17
CA ALA A 239 -6.73 19.85 -5.44
C ALA A 239 -7.66 21.03 -5.74
N THR A 240 -8.28 21.03 -6.92
CA THR A 240 -9.29 22.03 -7.31
C THR A 240 -10.64 21.74 -6.65
N LEU A 241 -11.03 20.47 -6.55
CA LEU A 241 -12.27 20.05 -5.91
C LEU A 241 -12.22 20.21 -4.39
N CYS A 242 -11.10 19.85 -3.78
CA CYS A 242 -10.90 19.83 -2.33
C CYS A 242 -9.59 20.54 -1.97
N PRO A 243 -9.59 21.90 -1.94
CA PRO A 243 -8.38 22.66 -1.64
C PRO A 243 -7.97 22.46 -0.18
N ILE A 244 -6.75 22.01 0.05
CA ILE A 244 -6.17 21.88 1.39
C ILE A 244 -5.42 23.17 1.74
N PRO A 245 -5.73 23.85 2.87
CA PRO A 245 -5.00 25.03 3.30
C PRO A 245 -3.50 24.78 3.41
N GLY A 246 -2.68 25.62 2.77
CA GLY A 246 -1.22 25.50 2.77
C GLY A 246 -0.61 24.62 1.67
N ALA A 247 -1.42 23.89 0.89
CA ALA A 247 -0.94 23.16 -0.28
C ALA A 247 -0.82 24.08 -1.51
N SER A 248 0.31 24.04 -2.23
CA SER A 248 0.48 24.84 -3.44
C SER A 248 -0.29 24.24 -4.62
N LYS A 249 -0.83 25.09 -5.52
CA LYS A 249 -1.53 24.65 -6.75
C LYS A 249 -0.60 24.04 -7.81
N GLU A 250 0.68 24.44 -7.81
CA GLU A 250 1.67 24.05 -8.83
C GLU A 250 2.43 22.78 -8.45
N ARG A 251 2.62 22.54 -7.15
CA ARG A 251 3.07 21.29 -6.55
C ARG A 251 2.04 20.89 -5.51
N PRO A 252 0.89 20.32 -5.90
CA PRO A 252 0.07 19.63 -4.93
C PRO A 252 1.01 18.61 -4.28
N GLY A 253 1.12 18.61 -2.96
CA GLY A 253 1.98 17.67 -2.24
C GLY A 253 1.63 16.21 -2.55
N PRO A 254 2.16 15.23 -1.82
CA PRO A 254 1.74 13.83 -1.97
C PRO A 254 0.24 13.73 -1.67
N MET A 255 -0.57 13.81 -2.73
CA MET A 255 -2.02 13.91 -2.63
C MET A 255 -2.70 12.71 -3.31
N LEU A 256 -1.92 11.90 -4.03
CA LEU A 256 -2.29 10.53 -4.43
C LEU A 256 -1.62 9.45 -3.59
N GLU A 257 -0.50 9.79 -2.95
CA GLU A 257 -0.15 9.12 -1.72
C GLU A 257 -1.05 9.78 -0.67
N SER A 258 -1.89 9.01 0.01
CA SER A 258 -2.62 9.51 1.19
C SER A 258 -1.67 10.38 2.03
N PRO A 259 -2.09 11.48 2.68
CA PRO A 259 -1.21 12.22 3.60
C PRO A 259 -0.59 11.32 4.69
N TRP A 260 -1.13 10.11 4.85
CA TRP A 260 -0.67 9.07 5.75
C TRP A 260 0.24 8.00 5.10
N LEU A 261 0.30 7.90 3.76
CA LEU A 261 1.07 6.89 3.02
C LEU A 261 2.61 7.04 3.17
N PRO A 262 3.20 8.26 3.06
CA PRO A 262 4.65 8.42 3.15
C PRO A 262 5.24 8.02 4.51
N ILE A 263 4.43 8.06 5.58
CA ILE A 263 4.84 7.71 6.95
C ILE A 263 4.94 6.17 7.12
N MET A 264 4.32 5.38 6.25
CA MET A 264 4.07 3.95 6.50
C MET A 264 4.83 2.96 5.59
N GLN A 265 5.63 3.43 4.61
CA GLN A 265 6.30 2.57 3.62
C GLN A 265 7.53 1.77 4.14
N GLY A 266 7.71 1.67 5.46
CA GLY A 266 8.92 1.10 6.08
C GLY A 266 8.82 -0.28 6.72
N MET A 267 7.70 -1.03 6.63
CA MET A 267 7.49 -2.24 7.46
C MET A 267 7.18 -3.54 6.68
N PRO A 268 7.67 -4.72 7.10
CA PRO A 268 7.50 -6.00 6.39
C PRO A 268 6.06 -6.56 6.34
N ALA A 269 5.72 -7.21 5.22
CA ALA A 269 4.36 -7.51 4.77
C ALA A 269 3.64 -8.74 5.39
N CYS A 270 4.31 -9.61 6.16
CA CYS A 270 3.73 -10.91 6.54
C CYS A 270 2.74 -10.89 7.73
N TRP A 271 2.67 -9.80 8.50
CA TRP A 271 1.85 -9.72 9.72
C TRP A 271 0.67 -8.72 9.67
N GLN A 272 0.49 -7.99 8.56
CA GLN A 272 -0.32 -6.75 8.54
C GLN A 272 -1.78 -6.91 8.09
N ARG A 273 -2.25 -8.14 7.83
CA ARG A 273 -3.63 -8.43 7.37
C ARG A 273 -4.53 -9.07 8.43
N TRP A 274 -3.98 -9.24 9.63
CA TRP A 274 -4.61 -9.94 10.74
C TRP A 274 -4.57 -9.09 11.99
N MET A 275 -5.71 -9.00 12.67
CA MET A 275 -5.79 -8.46 14.01
C MET A 275 -5.72 -9.61 15.00
N ILE A 276 -4.76 -9.57 15.92
CA ILE A 276 -4.51 -10.61 16.91
C ILE A 276 -4.73 -10.01 18.29
N PHE A 277 -5.51 -10.68 19.12
CA PHE A 277 -5.77 -10.28 20.50
C PHE A 277 -5.19 -11.30 21.46
N LEU A 278 -4.59 -10.84 22.55
CA LEU A 278 -3.85 -11.68 23.50
C LEU A 278 -4.65 -11.90 24.78
N VAL A 279 -4.41 -13.03 25.45
CA VAL A 279 -4.97 -13.36 26.77
C VAL A 279 -3.95 -13.08 27.87
#